data_AF-R5YFF3-F1
#
_entry.id   AF-R5YFF3-F1
#
_cell.length_a   1.000
_cell.length_b   1.000
_cell.length_c   1.000
_cell.angle_alpha   90.00
_cell.angle_beta   90.00
_cell.angle_gamma   90.00
#
_symmetry.space_group_name_H-M   'P 1'
#
loop_
_entity.id
_entity.type
_entity.pdbx_description
1 polymer ?
#
loop_
_entity_poly.entity_id
_entity_poly.type
_entity_poly.pdbx_seq_one_letter_code
_entity_poly.pdbx_strand_id
1 'polypeptide(L)'
;MELLILCFKIFFVRIIDVSLGTFRTMETVKGKTKEATIIGFFELLVWFLIVKEALNTTSNSIFIAISYAGGFAAGTYIGSMLSNKYIKGNLSVQIITNKAYPDMVDGLRKNGFAVIHWKYVI
;
A
#
# COMPACT_ATOMS: atom_id res chain seq x y z
N MET A 1 -13.97 -30.69 9.87
CA MET A 1 -14.17 -29.41 10.59
C MET A 1 -12.86 -28.64 10.71
N GLU A 2 -11.75 -29.30 11.06
CA GLU A 2 -10.42 -28.68 11.22
C GLU A 2 -9.87 -28.00 9.95
N LEU A 3 -10.03 -28.61 8.78
CA LEU A 3 -9.61 -28.02 7.49
C LEU A 3 -10.25 -26.65 7.23
N LEU A 4 -11.54 -26.52 7.51
CA LEU A 4 -12.31 -25.31 7.21
C LEU A 4 -11.90 -24.15 8.13
N ILE A 5 -11.62 -24.46 9.40
CA ILE A 5 -11.05 -23.52 10.37
C ILE A 5 -9.66 -23.06 9.91
N LEU A 6 -8.80 -23.99 9.47
CA LEU A 6 -7.48 -23.68 8.95
C LEU A 6 -7.55 -22.75 7.72
N CYS A 7 -8.43 -23.06 6.76
CA CYS A 7 -8.68 -22.23 5.58
C CYS A 7 -9.06 -20.79 5.97
N PHE A 8 -10.03 -20.62 6.87
CA PHE A 8 -10.42 -19.29 7.34
C PHE A 8 -9.28 -18.57 8.07
N LYS A 9 -8.53 -19.27 8.92
CA LYS A 9 -7.37 -18.70 9.60
C LYS A 9 -6.34 -18.18 8.60
N ILE A 10 -5.96 -18.99 7.61
CA ILE A 10 -5.03 -18.59 6.55
C ILE A 10 -5.56 -17.36 5.79
N PHE A 11 -6.84 -17.38 5.42
CA PHE A 11 -7.47 -16.31 4.67
C PHE A 11 -7.39 -14.96 5.42
N PHE A 12 -7.84 -14.92 6.69
CA PHE A 12 -7.85 -13.68 7.47
C PHE A 12 -6.45 -13.18 7.82
N VAL A 13 -5.54 -14.09 8.18
CA VAL A 13 -4.17 -13.67 8.52
C VAL A 13 -3.45 -13.16 7.26
N ARG A 14 -3.71 -13.72 6.07
CA ARG A 14 -3.16 -13.19 4.80
C ARG A 14 -3.73 -11.81 4.43
N ILE A 15 -4.98 -11.51 4.79
CA ILE A 15 -5.52 -10.14 4.64
C ILE A 15 -4.70 -9.16 5.46
N ILE A 16 -4.41 -9.50 6.72
CA ILE A 16 -3.63 -8.65 7.63
C ILE A 16 -2.21 -8.47 7.10
N ASP A 17 -1.54 -9.56 6.73
CA ASP A 17 -0.18 -9.58 6.18
C ASP A 17 -0.03 -8.67 4.95
N VAL A 18 -0.89 -8.82 3.95
CA VAL A 18 -0.84 -8.00 2.72
C VAL A 18 -1.19 -6.53 2.99
N SER A 19 -2.12 -6.28 3.93
CA SER A 19 -2.45 -4.92 4.35
C SER A 19 -1.25 -4.24 5.04
N LEU A 20 -0.52 -4.97 5.90
CA LEU A 20 0.70 -4.50 6.54
C LEU A 20 1.80 -4.18 5.52
N GLY A 21 1.99 -5.03 4.50
CA GLY A 21 2.94 -4.77 3.42
C GLY A 21 2.61 -3.50 2.63
N THR A 22 1.31 -3.17 2.49
CA THR A 22 0.87 -1.90 1.90
C THR A 22 1.25 -0.71 2.79
N PHE A 23 1.00 -0.79 4.11
CA PHE A 23 1.40 0.25 5.06
C PHE A 23 2.91 0.45 5.10
N ARG A 24 3.68 -0.64 5.14
CA ARG A 24 5.15 -0.59 5.06
C ARG A 24 5.62 0.16 3.83
N THR A 25 5.03 -0.15 2.67
CA THR A 25 5.36 0.53 1.41
C THR A 25 5.06 2.01 1.49
N MET A 26 3.90 2.40 2.04
CA MET A 26 3.55 3.81 2.23
C MET A 26 4.55 4.55 3.13
N GLU A 27 4.90 3.99 4.28
CA GLU A 27 5.87 4.64 5.18
C GLU A 27 7.28 4.69 4.55
N THR A 28 7.65 3.68 3.75
CA THR A 28 8.90 3.69 2.95
C THR A 28 8.90 4.85 1.95
N VAL A 29 7.81 5.04 1.20
CA VAL A 29 7.67 6.13 0.21
C VAL A 29 7.67 7.51 0.89
N LYS A 30 7.17 7.61 2.14
CA LYS A 30 7.23 8.84 2.95
C LYS A 30 8.62 9.10 3.56
N GLY A 31 9.61 8.23 3.35
CA GLY A 31 10.94 8.35 3.95
C GLY A 31 11.01 7.99 5.44
N LYS A 32 9.95 7.38 5.99
CA LYS A 32 9.83 6.98 7.39
C LYS A 32 10.41 5.59 7.64
N THR A 33 11.74 5.52 7.57
CA THR A 33 12.48 4.25 7.58
C THR A 33 12.28 3.46 8.88
N LYS A 34 12.23 4.11 10.04
CA LYS A 34 12.11 3.42 11.33
C LYS A 34 10.76 2.70 11.45
N GLU A 35 9.66 3.38 11.12
CA GLU A 35 8.33 2.78 11.13
C GLU A 35 8.24 1.64 10.10
N ALA A 36 8.76 1.85 8.88
CA ALA A 36 8.77 0.83 7.85
C ALA A 36 9.55 -0.43 8.26
N THR A 37 10.70 -0.29 8.94
CA THR A 37 11.48 -1.43 9.44
C THR A 37 10.72 -2.23 10.50
N ILE A 38 10.09 -1.55 11.47
CA ILE A 38 9.32 -2.22 12.52
C ILE A 38 8.14 -2.98 11.91
N ILE A 39 7.39 -2.35 11.00
CA ILE A 39 6.27 -3.00 10.31
C ILE A 39 6.75 -4.21 9.51
N GLY A 40 7.84 -4.08 8.76
CA GLY A 40 8.39 -5.18 7.95
C GLY A 40 8.84 -6.38 8.77
N PHE A 41 9.34 -6.16 10.00
CA PHE A 41 9.67 -7.26 10.91
C PHE A 41 8.42 -8.05 11.31
N PHE A 42 7.35 -7.37 11.73
CA PHE A 42 6.10 -8.04 12.10
C PHE A 42 5.38 -8.67 10.90
N GLU A 43 5.40 -8.02 9.73
CA GLU A 43 4.91 -8.57 8.46
C GLU A 43 5.58 -9.92 8.17
N LEU A 44 6.92 -9.97 8.15
CA LEU A 44 7.64 -11.22 7.87
C LEU A 44 7.41 -12.31 8.94
N LEU A 45 7.25 -11.95 10.21
CA LEU A 45 6.89 -12.92 11.25
C LEU A 45 5.52 -13.54 10.98
N VAL A 46 4.51 -12.72 10.65
CA VAL A 46 3.16 -13.19 10.33
C VAL A 46 3.20 -14.09 9.09
N TRP A 47 3.87 -13.65 8.03
CA TRP A 47 4.03 -14.42 6.80
C TRP A 47 4.64 -15.79 7.07
N PHE A 48 5.76 -15.83 7.82
CA PHE A 48 6.46 -17.08 8.15
C PHE A 48 5.57 -18.06 8.93
N LEU A 49 4.82 -17.56 9.93
CA LEU A 49 3.92 -18.39 10.73
C LEU A 49 2.82 -19.03 9.88
N ILE A 50 2.19 -18.26 8.97
CA ILE A 50 1.15 -18.80 8.09
C ILE A 50 1.72 -19.83 7.13
N VAL A 51 2.86 -19.54 6.49
CA VAL A 51 3.47 -20.45 5.50
C VAL A 51 3.86 -21.75 6.17
N LYS A 52 4.49 -21.68 7.36
CA LYS A 52 4.81 -22.87 8.16
C LYS A 52 3.55 -23.68 8.46
N GLU A 53 2.46 -23.04 8.85
CA GLU A 53 1.21 -23.72 9.17
C GLU A 53 0.53 -24.33 7.93
N ALA A 54 0.57 -23.62 6.79
CA ALA A 54 0.02 -24.09 5.52
C ALA A 54 0.80 -25.28 4.94
N LEU A 55 2.11 -25.35 5.15
CA LEU A 55 2.96 -26.44 4.64
C LEU A 55 2.98 -27.68 5.55
N ASN A 56 2.82 -27.52 6.87
CA ASN A 56 2.84 -28.65 7.82
C ASN A 56 1.48 -29.35 7.96
N THR A 57 0.46 -28.92 7.21
CA THR A 57 -0.85 -29.57 7.24
C THR A 57 -0.82 -30.90 6.51
N THR A 58 -1.43 -31.93 7.10
CA THR A 58 -1.57 -33.26 6.51
C THR A 58 -2.63 -33.32 5.42
N SER A 59 -3.49 -32.30 5.34
CA SER A 59 -4.55 -32.20 4.34
C SER A 59 -4.06 -31.51 3.07
N ASN A 60 -3.68 -32.27 2.06
CA ASN A 60 -3.23 -31.74 0.77
C ASN A 60 -4.43 -31.30 -0.11
N SER A 61 -5.21 -30.34 0.39
CA SER A 61 -6.46 -29.91 -0.22
C SER A 61 -6.31 -28.59 -0.97
N ILE A 62 -6.88 -28.52 -2.19
CA ILE A 62 -6.90 -27.31 -3.02
C ILE A 62 -7.55 -26.11 -2.31
N PHE A 63 -8.44 -26.35 -1.32
CA PHE A 63 -9.08 -25.29 -0.54
C PHE A 63 -8.10 -24.42 0.24
N ILE A 64 -6.95 -24.96 0.65
CA ILE A 64 -5.90 -24.19 1.33
C ILE A 64 -5.27 -23.19 0.37
N ALA A 65 -4.95 -23.64 -0.85
CA ALA A 65 -4.41 -22.77 -1.90
C ALA A 65 -5.41 -21.67 -2.28
N ILE A 66 -6.70 -22.02 -2.43
CA ILE A 66 -7.77 -21.05 -2.70
C ILE A 66 -7.89 -20.03 -1.56
N SER A 67 -7.82 -20.47 -0.31
CA SER A 67 -7.89 -19.57 0.86
C SER A 67 -6.67 -18.64 0.93
N TYR A 68 -5.50 -19.14 0.58
CA TYR A 68 -4.26 -18.35 0.53
C TYR A 68 -4.31 -17.29 -0.58
N ALA A 69 -4.73 -17.68 -1.78
CA ALA A 69 -4.90 -16.76 -2.92
C ALA A 69 -6.02 -15.75 -2.68
N GLY A 70 -7.16 -16.20 -2.13
CA GLY A 70 -8.29 -15.35 -1.78
C GLY A 70 -7.94 -14.32 -0.70
N GLY A 71 -7.24 -14.75 0.35
CA GLY A 71 -6.78 -13.85 1.41
C GLY A 71 -5.81 -12.80 0.88
N PHE A 72 -4.92 -13.19 -0.04
CA PHE A 72 -4.02 -12.26 -0.71
C PHE A 72 -4.76 -11.23 -1.58
N ALA A 73 -5.72 -11.68 -2.40
CA ALA A 73 -6.52 -10.79 -3.25
C ALA A 73 -7.37 -9.81 -2.42
N ALA A 74 -8.04 -10.31 -1.38
CA ALA A 74 -8.84 -9.50 -0.46
C ALA A 74 -7.96 -8.50 0.31
N GLY A 75 -6.80 -8.94 0.81
CA GLY A 75 -5.82 -8.08 1.47
C GLY A 75 -5.27 -6.98 0.57
N THR A 76 -5.04 -7.29 -0.71
CA THR A 76 -4.61 -6.29 -1.71
C THR A 76 -5.68 -5.23 -1.92
N TYR A 77 -6.94 -5.65 -2.04
CA TYR A 77 -8.07 -4.72 -2.19
C TYR A 77 -8.24 -3.82 -0.95
N ILE A 78 -8.25 -4.42 0.25
CA ILE A 78 -8.39 -3.69 1.52
C ILE A 78 -7.20 -2.76 1.75
N GLY A 79 -5.97 -3.24 1.52
CA GLY A 79 -4.74 -2.46 1.61
C GLY A 79 -4.76 -1.26 0.67
N SER A 80 -5.22 -1.43 -0.57
CA SER A 80 -5.38 -0.35 -1.54
C SER A 80 -6.45 0.68 -1.13
N MET A 81 -7.57 0.22 -0.58
CA MET A 81 -8.58 1.14 -0.02
C MET A 81 -8.02 1.94 1.17
N LEU A 82 -7.28 1.29 2.06
CA LEU A 82 -6.63 1.93 3.19
C LEU A 82 -5.58 2.94 2.71
N SER A 83 -4.76 2.58 1.72
CA SER A 83 -3.73 3.48 1.21
C SER A 83 -4.34 4.73 0.60
N ASN A 84 -5.40 4.62 -0.19
CA ASN A 84 -6.11 5.78 -0.76
C ASN A 84 -6.70 6.70 0.32
N LYS A 85 -7.16 6.15 1.45
CA LYS A 85 -7.67 6.96 2.57
C LYS A 85 -6.55 7.64 3.37
N TYR A 86 -5.40 6.99 3.49
CA TYR A 86 -4.23 7.49 4.22
C TYR A 86 -3.39 8.49 3.40
N ILE A 87 -3.32 8.32 2.09
CA ILE A 87 -2.66 9.25 1.17
C ILE A 87 -3.66 10.37 0.87
N LYS A 88 -3.84 11.29 1.82
CA LYS A 88 -4.36 12.63 1.52
C LYS A 88 -3.23 13.42 0.85
N GLY A 89 -3.04 13.18 -0.44
CA GLY A 89 -2.01 13.84 -1.24
C GLY A 89 -2.48 15.19 -1.75
N ASN A 90 -1.58 16.17 -1.79
CA ASN A 90 -1.77 17.37 -2.59
C ASN A 90 -1.56 16.98 -4.06
N LEU A 91 -2.54 17.26 -4.92
CA LEU A 91 -2.39 17.10 -6.37
C LEU A 91 -1.46 18.21 -6.87
N SER A 92 -0.26 17.86 -7.33
CA SER A 92 0.66 18.81 -7.94
C SER A 92 0.56 18.69 -9.46
N VAL A 93 0.30 19.81 -10.14
CA VAL A 93 0.28 19.91 -11.60
C VAL A 93 1.53 20.65 -12.05
N GLN A 94 2.34 20.03 -12.91
CA GLN A 94 3.51 20.68 -13.51
C GLN A 94 3.14 21.20 -14.90
N ILE A 95 3.22 22.53 -15.08
CA ILE A 95 2.97 23.19 -16.36
C ILE A 95 4.31 23.70 -16.88
N ILE A 96 4.72 23.25 -18.06
CA ILE A 96 5.96 23.68 -18.72
C ILE A 96 5.58 24.60 -19.89
N THR A 97 6.04 25.85 -19.84
CA THR A 97 5.78 26.86 -20.87
C THR A 97 7.06 27.35 -21.50
N ASN A 98 7.00 27.78 -22.76
CA ASN A 98 8.14 28.32 -23.51
C ASN A 98 8.57 29.73 -23.07
N LYS A 99 7.68 30.45 -22.38
CA LYS A 99 7.88 31.82 -21.89
C LYS A 99 7.28 31.94 -20.49
N ALA A 100 7.70 32.96 -19.75
CA ALA A 100 7.06 33.32 -18.49
C ALA A 100 5.71 33.99 -18.78
N TYR A 101 4.64 33.50 -18.15
CA TYR A 101 3.30 34.07 -18.22
C TYR A 101 2.86 34.51 -16.81
N PRO A 102 3.20 35.75 -16.37
CA PRO A 102 2.86 36.23 -15.04
C PRO A 102 1.35 36.20 -14.75
N ASP A 103 0.53 36.56 -15.74
CA ASP A 103 -0.93 36.56 -15.62
C ASP A 103 -1.50 35.18 -15.31
N MET A 104 -0.88 34.11 -15.84
CA MET A 104 -1.26 32.73 -15.53
C MET A 104 -0.94 32.38 -14.08
N VAL A 105 0.25 32.78 -13.59
CA VAL A 105 0.66 32.54 -12.19
C VAL A 105 -0.26 33.28 -11.23
N ASP A 106 -0.57 34.54 -11.52
CA ASP A 106 -1.46 35.35 -10.69
C ASP A 106 -2.91 34.87 -10.75
N GLY A 107 -3.37 34.42 -11.91
CA GLY A 107 -4.68 33.77 -12.06
C GLY A 107 -4.79 32.51 -11.21
N LEU A 108 -3.77 31.64 -11.22
CA LEU A 108 -3.75 30.44 -10.40
C LEU A 108 -3.70 30.76 -8.90
N ARG A 109 -2.90 31.75 -8.47
CA ARG A 109 -2.85 32.19 -7.07
C ARG A 109 -4.18 32.77 -6.59
N LYS A 110 -4.85 33.59 -7.42
CA LYS A 110 -6.19 34.15 -7.11
C LYS A 110 -7.25 33.07 -6.94
N ASN A 111 -7.12 31.95 -7.64
CA ASN A 111 -8.01 30.79 -7.48
C ASN A 111 -7.62 29.89 -6.28
N GLY A 112 -6.66 30.31 -5.44
CA GLY A 112 -6.29 29.61 -4.22
C GLY A 112 -5.26 28.48 -4.41
N PHE A 113 -4.64 28.37 -5.59
CA PHE A 113 -3.59 27.37 -5.82
C PHE A 113 -2.23 27.87 -5.32
N ALA A 114 -1.48 26.99 -4.64
CA ALA A 114 -0.08 27.23 -4.31
C ALA A 114 0.77 27.04 -5.57
N VAL A 115 1.39 28.12 -6.06
CA VAL A 115 2.19 28.12 -7.29
C VAL A 115 3.64 28.43 -7.00
N ILE A 116 4.54 27.55 -7.44
CA ILE A 116 5.97 27.80 -7.54
C ILE A 116 6.33 27.85 -9.03
N HIS A 117 7.07 28.88 -9.43
CA HIS A 117 7.58 29.00 -10.80
C HIS A 117 9.11 29.13 -10.73
N TRP A 118 9.79 28.52 -11.70
CA TRP A 118 11.24 28.58 -11.82
C TRP A 118 11.61 28.64 -13.30
N LYS A 119 12.71 29.34 -13.61
CA LYS A 119 13.26 29.44 -14.95
C LYS A 119 14.38 28.41 -15.09
N TYR A 120 14.23 27.49 -16.04
CA TYR A 120 15.35 26.65 -16.46
C TYR A 120 16.32 27.52 -17.28
N VAL A 121 17.57 27.58 -16.83
CA VAL A 121 18.69 28.13 -17.62
C VAL A 121 19.42 26.91 -18.16
N ILE A 122 19.40 26.76 -19.49
CA ILE A 122 20.12 25.73 -20.24
C ILE A 122 21.36 26.39 -20.84
#